data_AF-A0A842UHI5-F1
#
_entry.id   AF-A0A842UHI5-F1
#
_cell.length_a   1.000
_cell.length_b   1.000
_cell.length_c   1.000
_cell.angle_alpha   90.00
_cell.angle_beta   90.00
_cell.angle_gamma   90.00
#
_symmetry.space_group_name_H-M   'P 1'
#
loop_
_entity.id
_entity.type
_entity.pdbx_description
1 polymer ?
#
loop_
_entity_poly.entity_id
_entity_poly.type
_entity_poly.pdbx_seq_one_letter_code
_entity_poly.pdbx_strand_id
1 'polypeptide(L)'
;MEKCFIPSLSVSEARRLFEKKARFLGMLNLKGEVEQVLLGYTPVASYNLRKTARFNQSPRRVREWGNVFHVDLNNLEIYYCYRNPLTRETSVKSVSFLRQVVDLPSNALRLLSLFLESGEINVKNLGEEEKNFFIENTTELDLLVKRGLILVKQDGLGFLSHVRFTSPGDVRYDLGSFLEVFGSRETMDFVAPILNEPGDLLGVLTSVLGCEGFFEEIVYLPFYQCKYRKAESVYFERLLSAKLRGEDG
;
A
#
# COMPACT_ATOMS: atom_id res chain seq x y z
N MET A 1 -6.14 23.44 1.46
CA MET A 1 -4.79 23.59 0.87
C MET A 1 -4.30 22.19 0.61
N GLU A 2 -4.05 21.84 -0.65
CA GLU A 2 -3.61 20.49 -1.01
C GLU A 2 -2.18 20.25 -0.51
N LYS A 3 -1.94 19.13 0.18
CA LYS A 3 -0.60 18.79 0.66
C LYS A 3 0.23 18.17 -0.46
N CYS A 4 1.46 18.63 -0.60
CA CYS A 4 2.43 18.13 -1.57
C CYS A 4 3.73 17.78 -0.86
N PHE A 5 4.24 16.57 -1.06
CA PHE A 5 5.55 16.18 -0.55
C PHE A 5 6.68 16.70 -1.46
N ILE A 6 7.79 17.11 -0.85
CA ILE A 6 8.95 17.64 -1.57
C ILE A 6 9.68 16.49 -2.26
N PRO A 7 10.12 16.61 -3.53
CA PRO A 7 10.99 15.62 -4.15
C PRO A 7 12.36 15.58 -3.46
N SER A 8 12.90 14.38 -3.20
CA SER A 8 14.22 14.23 -2.57
C SER A 8 15.40 14.48 -3.51
N LEU A 9 15.16 14.58 -4.81
CA LEU A 9 16.18 14.69 -5.84
C LEU A 9 15.87 15.89 -6.76
N SER A 10 16.84 16.28 -7.56
CA SER A 10 16.62 17.02 -8.79
C SER A 10 16.37 16.05 -9.96
N VAL A 11 15.80 16.54 -11.06
CA VAL A 11 15.64 15.75 -12.30
C VAL A 11 16.99 15.21 -12.80
N SER A 12 18.06 16.00 -12.68
CA SER A 12 19.41 15.61 -13.06
C SER A 12 19.96 14.46 -12.21
N GLU A 13 19.71 14.47 -10.90
CA GLU A 13 20.09 13.38 -10.00
C GLU A 13 19.28 12.11 -10.27
N ALA A 14 17.96 12.25 -10.47
CA ALA A 14 17.11 11.14 -10.85
C ALA A 14 17.56 10.50 -12.18
N ARG A 15 17.93 11.31 -13.19
CA ARG A 15 18.51 10.82 -14.44
C ARG A 15 19.78 10.00 -14.22
N ARG A 16 20.72 10.48 -13.39
CA ARG A 16 21.95 9.73 -13.07
C ARG A 16 21.65 8.36 -12.44
N LEU A 17 20.62 8.28 -11.58
CA LEU A 17 20.19 7.00 -11.00
C LEU A 17 19.63 6.05 -12.05
N PHE A 18 18.77 6.53 -12.95
CA PHE A 18 18.23 5.72 -14.04
C PHE A 18 19.33 5.26 -15.01
N GLU A 19 20.28 6.12 -15.35
CA GLU A 19 21.43 5.76 -16.21
C GLU A 19 22.35 4.73 -15.54
N LYS A 20 22.58 4.83 -14.22
CA LYS A 20 23.32 3.82 -13.46
C LYS A 20 22.59 2.47 -13.49
N LYS A 21 21.27 2.47 -13.28
CA LYS A 21 20.43 1.27 -13.35
C LYS A 21 20.39 0.68 -14.76
N ALA A 22 20.31 1.52 -15.78
CA ALA A 22 20.31 1.14 -17.19
C ALA A 22 21.63 0.50 -17.59
N ARG A 23 22.78 1.05 -17.16
CA ARG A 23 24.09 0.43 -17.40
C ARG A 23 24.21 -0.94 -16.74
N PHE A 24 23.80 -1.06 -15.47
CA PHE A 24 23.82 -2.34 -14.77
C PHE A 24 22.95 -3.41 -15.46
N LEU A 25 21.74 -3.04 -15.88
CA LEU A 25 20.82 -3.93 -16.59
C LEU A 25 21.16 -4.10 -18.08
N GLY A 26 21.88 -3.15 -18.67
CA GLY A 26 22.38 -3.18 -20.04
C GLY A 26 23.50 -4.19 -20.20
N MET A 27 24.33 -4.40 -19.17
CA MET A 27 25.24 -5.56 -19.10
C MET A 27 24.49 -6.90 -19.16
N LEU A 28 23.20 -6.92 -18.80
CA LEU A 28 22.31 -8.07 -18.90
C LEU A 28 21.42 -8.04 -20.16
N ASN A 29 21.60 -7.06 -21.07
CA ASN A 29 20.74 -6.79 -22.23
C ASN A 29 19.27 -6.49 -21.88
N LEU A 30 18.95 -6.07 -20.65
CA LEU A 30 17.57 -5.94 -20.15
C LEU A 30 16.96 -4.53 -20.29
N LYS A 31 17.74 -3.48 -20.58
CA LYS A 31 17.21 -2.11 -20.73
C LYS A 31 17.84 -1.32 -21.88
N GLY A 32 17.10 -0.32 -22.35
CA GLY A 32 17.53 0.64 -23.37
C GLY A 32 18.18 1.90 -22.80
N GLU A 33 18.48 2.86 -23.67
CA GLU A 33 19.06 4.17 -23.31
C GLU A 33 18.01 5.08 -22.66
N VAL A 34 18.45 5.94 -21.73
CA VAL A 34 17.59 6.93 -21.05
C VAL A 34 17.33 8.11 -22.00
N GLU A 35 16.12 8.17 -22.55
CA GLU A 35 15.69 9.23 -23.46
C GLU A 35 15.29 10.49 -22.68
N GLN A 36 14.40 10.33 -21.69
CA GLN A 36 13.81 11.43 -20.95
C GLN A 36 13.54 11.05 -19.50
N VAL A 37 13.67 12.02 -18.59
CA VAL A 37 13.26 11.90 -17.19
C VAL A 37 12.42 13.13 -16.84
N LEU A 38 11.24 12.90 -16.27
CA LEU A 38 10.31 13.94 -15.86
C LEU A 38 9.95 13.78 -14.39
N LEU A 39 9.77 14.90 -13.69
CA LEU A 39 9.16 14.94 -12.36
C LEU A 39 7.64 14.98 -12.54
N GLY A 40 6.93 14.20 -11.72
CA GLY A 40 5.49 14.20 -11.66
C GLY A 40 5.01 13.90 -10.24
N TYR A 41 3.71 14.01 -10.04
CA TYR A 41 3.07 13.77 -8.74
C TYR A 41 1.92 12.79 -8.88
N THR A 42 1.87 11.78 -8.02
CA THR A 42 0.76 10.84 -7.96
C THR A 42 -0.22 11.28 -6.87
N PRO A 43 -1.54 11.33 -7.15
CA PRO A 43 -2.54 11.64 -6.14
C PRO A 43 -2.70 10.44 -5.20
N VAL A 44 -2.58 10.70 -3.91
CA VAL A 44 -2.61 9.71 -2.84
C VAL A 44 -3.69 10.11 -1.85
N ALA A 45 -4.67 9.25 -1.59
CA ALA A 45 -5.64 9.49 -0.54
C ALA A 45 -5.07 9.10 0.82
N SER A 46 -5.23 9.99 1.80
CA SER A 46 -4.97 9.73 3.21
C SER A 46 -6.25 9.25 3.89
N TYR A 47 -6.16 8.12 4.61
CA TYR A 47 -7.26 7.53 5.36
C TYR A 47 -6.87 7.34 6.81
N ASN A 48 -7.67 7.89 7.72
CA ASN A 48 -7.55 7.58 9.14
C ASN A 48 -8.37 6.34 9.43
N LEU A 49 -7.71 5.22 9.71
CA LEU A 49 -8.38 3.96 10.04
C LEU A 49 -8.23 3.69 11.53
N ARG A 50 -9.35 3.38 12.19
CA ARG A 50 -9.41 3.15 13.64
C ARG A 50 -10.16 1.88 13.95
N LYS A 51 -9.64 1.12 14.92
CA LYS A 51 -10.30 -0.08 15.39
C LYS A 51 -10.21 -0.16 16.90
N THR A 52 -11.34 -0.53 17.49
CA THR A 52 -11.48 -0.72 18.93
C THR A 52 -11.52 -2.22 19.19
N ALA A 53 -10.39 -2.79 19.62
CA ALA A 53 -10.28 -4.21 19.89
C ALA A 53 -10.42 -4.49 21.40
N ARG A 54 -11.28 -5.45 21.75
CA ARG A 54 -11.34 -6.05 23.09
C ARG A 54 -10.46 -7.31 23.09
N PHE A 55 -9.29 -7.24 23.72
CA PHE A 55 -8.46 -8.43 23.89
C PHE A 55 -8.94 -9.22 25.13
N ASN A 56 -9.29 -10.50 24.92
CA ASN A 56 -9.57 -11.58 25.89
C ASN A 56 -10.11 -11.20 27.29
N GLN A 57 -11.36 -11.61 27.58
CA GLN A 57 -12.02 -11.85 28.90
C GLN A 57 -11.77 -10.88 30.07
N SER A 58 -11.09 -9.76 29.85
CA SER A 58 -10.92 -8.69 30.81
C SER A 58 -11.68 -7.47 30.27
N PRO A 59 -12.86 -7.13 30.81
CA PRO A 59 -13.65 -5.98 30.38
C PRO A 59 -12.95 -4.61 30.59
N ARG A 60 -11.70 -4.61 31.06
CA ARG A 60 -10.93 -3.41 31.44
C ARG A 60 -9.84 -3.00 30.45
N ARG A 61 -9.62 -3.69 29.33
CA ARG A 61 -8.60 -3.29 28.34
C ARG A 61 -9.19 -3.24 26.92
N VAL A 62 -9.98 -2.20 26.69
CA VAL A 62 -10.24 -1.71 25.34
C VAL A 62 -8.95 -1.09 24.83
N ARG A 63 -8.40 -1.60 23.73
CA ARG A 63 -7.30 -0.95 23.02
C ARG A 63 -7.85 -0.38 21.72
N GLU A 64 -7.88 0.94 21.65
CA GLU A 64 -8.05 1.65 20.39
C GLU A 64 -6.71 1.68 19.67
N TRP A 65 -6.74 1.46 18.37
CA TRP A 65 -5.59 1.69 17.53
C TRP A 65 -6.00 2.44 16.27
N GLY A 66 -5.09 3.28 15.81
CA GLY A 66 -5.25 4.07 14.61
C GLY A 66 -4.01 4.01 13.74
N ASN A 67 -4.20 3.91 12.43
CA ASN A 67 -3.15 4.04 11.42
C ASN A 67 -3.65 5.00 10.34
N VAL A 68 -2.76 5.82 9.80
CA VAL A 68 -3.04 6.66 8.65
C VAL A 68 -2.52 5.95 7.41
N PHE A 69 -3.40 5.54 6.50
CA PHE A 69 -3.03 4.85 5.27
C PHE A 69 -2.96 5.82 4.10
N HIS A 70 -1.91 5.70 3.30
CA HIS A 70 -1.71 6.50 2.10
C HIS A 70 -1.84 5.60 0.88
N VAL A 71 -2.89 5.79 0.07
CA VAL A 71 -3.20 4.94 -1.09
C VAL A 71 -3.14 5.73 -2.38
N ASP A 72 -2.37 5.24 -3.33
CA ASP A 72 -2.33 5.78 -4.69
C ASP A 72 -3.67 5.61 -5.41
N LEU A 73 -4.28 6.72 -5.82
CA LEU A 73 -5.59 6.73 -6.48
C LEU A 73 -5.53 6.36 -7.96
N ASN A 74 -4.33 6.23 -8.54
CA ASN A 74 -4.14 5.77 -9.91
C ASN A 74 -3.96 4.25 -9.94
N ASN A 75 -3.13 3.72 -9.04
CA ASN A 75 -2.63 2.36 -9.16
C ASN A 75 -2.92 1.47 -7.94
N LEU A 76 -3.67 1.91 -6.93
CA LEU A 76 -4.05 1.10 -5.76
C LEU A 76 -2.87 0.53 -4.96
N GLU A 77 -1.74 1.24 -4.94
CA GLU A 77 -0.62 0.93 -4.06
C GLU A 77 -0.80 1.61 -2.71
N ILE A 78 -0.59 0.85 -1.63
CA ILE A 78 -0.48 1.41 -0.29
C ILE A 78 0.98 1.76 -0.04
N TYR A 79 1.25 3.02 0.29
CA TYR A 79 2.57 3.52 0.59
C TYR A 79 2.90 3.46 2.08
N TYR A 80 4.16 3.16 2.39
CA TYR A 80 4.69 3.15 3.75
C TYR A 80 6.18 3.47 3.78
N CYS A 81 6.66 3.97 4.91
CA CYS A 81 8.08 4.17 5.17
C CYS A 81 8.74 2.89 5.65
N TYR A 82 9.86 2.54 5.03
CA TYR A 82 10.71 1.43 5.44
C TYR A 82 12.10 1.94 5.81
N ARG A 83 12.52 1.67 7.05
CA ARG A 83 13.90 1.87 7.50
C ARG A 83 14.68 0.58 7.28
N ASN A 84 15.69 0.62 6.43
CA ASN A 84 16.59 -0.50 6.22
C ASN A 84 17.36 -0.77 7.53
N PRO A 85 17.30 -1.97 8.11
CA PRO A 85 17.97 -2.25 9.38
C PRO A 85 19.50 -2.19 9.27
N LEU A 86 20.06 -2.43 8.08
CA LEU A 86 21.51 -2.44 7.85
C LEU A 86 22.05 -1.04 7.53
N THR A 87 21.45 -0.34 6.56
CA THR A 87 21.93 0.99 6.13
C THR A 87 21.37 2.12 6.98
N ARG A 88 20.33 1.84 7.79
CA ARG A 88 19.51 2.82 8.53
C ARG A 88 18.80 3.85 7.64
N GLU A 89 18.93 3.73 6.32
CA GLU A 89 18.25 4.59 5.37
C GLU A 89 16.75 4.33 5.39
N THR A 90 15.98 5.40 5.48
CA THR A 90 14.53 5.36 5.32
C THR A 90 14.19 5.54 3.84
N SER A 91 13.18 4.85 3.36
CA SER A 91 12.69 4.98 1.98
C SER A 91 11.20 4.71 1.93
N VAL A 92 10.51 5.33 0.97
CA VAL A 92 9.11 5.00 0.69
C VAL A 92 9.06 3.68 -0.08
N LYS A 93 8.19 2.79 0.36
CA LYS A 93 7.88 1.50 -0.26
C LYS A 93 6.38 1.42 -0.52
N SER A 94 5.99 0.48 -1.37
CA SER A 94 4.59 0.22 -1.69
C SER A 94 4.25 -1.26 -1.60
N VAL A 95 2.96 -1.52 -1.34
CA VAL A 95 2.36 -2.85 -1.46
C VAL A 95 1.10 -2.78 -2.32
N SER A 96 0.95 -3.74 -3.23
CA SER A 96 -0.17 -3.82 -4.18
C SER A 96 -1.31 -4.69 -3.66
N PHE A 97 -1.56 -4.68 -2.35
CA PHE A 97 -2.61 -5.49 -1.74
C PHE A 97 -4.00 -5.09 -2.25
N LEU A 98 -4.29 -3.78 -2.32
CA LEU A 98 -5.61 -3.30 -2.75
C LEU A 98 -5.97 -3.73 -4.16
N ARG A 99 -5.00 -3.82 -5.08
CA ARG A 99 -5.24 -4.38 -6.43
C ARG A 99 -5.83 -5.78 -6.42
N GLN A 100 -5.56 -6.57 -5.37
CA GLN A 100 -6.02 -7.96 -5.27
C GLN A 100 -7.42 -8.07 -4.64
N VAL A 101 -7.88 -7.02 -3.95
CA VAL A 101 -9.09 -7.06 -3.12
C VAL A 101 -10.16 -6.04 -3.51
N VAL A 102 -9.84 -5.02 -4.30
CA VAL A 102 -10.75 -3.89 -4.61
C VAL A 102 -12.07 -4.32 -5.26
N ASP A 103 -12.04 -5.37 -6.07
CA ASP A 103 -13.16 -5.92 -6.83
C ASP A 103 -13.74 -7.19 -6.19
N LEU A 104 -13.36 -7.50 -4.94
CA LEU A 104 -13.94 -8.61 -4.22
C LEU A 104 -15.37 -8.27 -3.74
N PRO A 105 -16.30 -9.25 -3.80
CA PRO A 105 -17.61 -9.11 -3.17
C PRO A 105 -17.50 -8.84 -1.66
N SER A 106 -18.49 -8.15 -1.09
CA SER A 106 -18.48 -7.76 0.33
C SER A 106 -18.35 -8.96 1.28
N ASN A 107 -18.96 -10.11 0.96
CA ASN A 107 -18.80 -11.33 1.76
C ASN A 107 -17.37 -11.87 1.72
N ALA A 108 -16.69 -11.80 0.57
CA ALA A 108 -15.30 -12.21 0.44
C ALA A 108 -14.36 -11.26 1.21
N LEU A 109 -14.63 -9.95 1.19
CA LEU A 109 -13.89 -8.97 2.01
C LEU A 109 -14.07 -9.24 3.51
N ARG A 110 -15.28 -9.56 3.94
CA ARG A 110 -15.56 -9.93 5.35
C ARG A 110 -14.81 -11.20 5.76
N LEU A 111 -14.83 -12.24 4.92
CA LEU A 111 -14.05 -13.45 5.16
C LEU A 111 -12.54 -13.16 5.24
N LEU A 112 -12.03 -12.36 4.31
CA LEU A 112 -10.62 -11.98 4.28
C LEU A 112 -10.20 -11.22 5.54
N SER A 113 -11.08 -10.37 6.09
CA SER A 113 -10.88 -9.68 7.36
C SER A 113 -10.68 -10.66 8.53
N LEU A 114 -11.49 -11.72 8.61
CA LEU A 114 -11.33 -12.77 9.63
C LEU A 114 -9.96 -13.47 9.54
N PHE A 115 -9.50 -13.74 8.31
CA PHE A 115 -8.19 -14.32 8.05
C PHE A 115 -7.04 -13.36 8.41
N LEU A 116 -7.17 -12.07 8.11
CA LEU A 116 -6.22 -11.02 8.50
C LEU A 116 -6.07 -10.92 10.02
N GLU A 117 -7.17 -11.06 10.77
CA GLU A 117 -7.18 -11.00 12.22
C GLU A 117 -6.62 -12.27 12.88
N SER A 118 -7.07 -13.43 12.42
CA SER A 118 -6.76 -14.72 13.05
C SER A 118 -5.43 -15.30 12.56
N GLY A 119 -4.96 -14.88 11.39
CA GLY A 119 -3.79 -15.43 10.69
C GLY A 119 -4.06 -16.83 10.13
N GLU A 120 -4.37 -17.79 11.00
CA GLU A 120 -4.72 -19.16 10.63
C GLU A 120 -5.95 -19.61 11.39
N ILE A 121 -6.90 -20.21 10.67
CA ILE A 121 -8.15 -20.72 11.18
C ILE A 121 -8.11 -22.25 11.05
N ASN A 122 -8.07 -22.94 12.19
CA ASN A 122 -8.15 -24.39 12.22
C ASN A 122 -9.62 -24.83 12.25
N VAL A 123 -10.10 -25.41 11.14
CA VAL A 123 -11.49 -25.80 10.96
C VAL A 123 -11.96 -26.84 11.99
N LYS A 124 -11.04 -27.63 12.56
CA LYS A 124 -11.35 -28.63 13.60
C LYS A 124 -11.71 -27.99 14.93
N ASN A 125 -11.26 -26.76 15.17
CA ASN A 125 -11.47 -26.03 16.43
C ASN A 125 -12.66 -25.07 16.37
N LEU A 126 -13.35 -24.99 15.23
CA LEU A 126 -14.51 -24.14 15.04
C LEU A 126 -15.75 -24.73 15.71
N GLY A 127 -16.58 -23.86 16.30
CA GLY A 127 -17.94 -24.21 16.72
C GLY A 127 -18.87 -24.47 15.52
N GLU A 128 -20.05 -25.04 15.77
CA GLU A 128 -21.01 -25.35 14.70
C GLU A 128 -21.49 -24.09 13.94
N GLU A 129 -21.68 -22.97 14.62
CA GLU A 129 -22.07 -21.70 13.98
C GLU A 129 -20.98 -21.17 13.03
N GLU A 130 -19.71 -21.24 13.45
CA GLU A 130 -18.58 -20.81 12.63
C GLU A 130 -18.41 -21.73 11.42
N LYS A 131 -18.57 -23.05 11.60
CA LYS A 131 -18.56 -24.00 10.48
C LYS A 131 -19.67 -23.70 9.48
N ASN A 132 -20.89 -23.47 9.95
CA ASN A 132 -22.02 -23.12 9.08
C ASN A 132 -21.74 -21.84 8.30
N PHE A 133 -21.17 -20.82 8.94
CA PHE A 133 -20.74 -19.60 8.26
C PHE A 133 -19.74 -19.88 7.12
N PHE A 134 -18.73 -20.72 7.32
CA PHE A 134 -17.81 -21.08 6.24
C PHE A 134 -18.47 -21.90 5.12
N ILE A 135 -19.41 -22.80 5.45
CA ILE A 135 -20.16 -23.60 4.48
C ILE A 135 -21.03 -22.71 3.59
N GLU A 136 -21.73 -21.75 4.20
CA GLU A 136 -22.60 -20.80 3.50
C GLU A 136 -21.83 -19.85 2.58
N ASN A 137 -20.54 -19.60 2.85
CA ASN A 137 -19.67 -18.70 2.07
C ASN A 137 -18.58 -19.45 1.28
N THR A 138 -18.86 -20.69 0.86
CA THR A 138 -17.91 -21.54 0.11
C THR A 138 -17.46 -20.93 -1.23
N THR A 139 -18.34 -20.19 -1.91
CA THR A 139 -18.02 -19.53 -3.19
C THR A 139 -16.96 -18.44 -2.98
N GLU A 140 -17.13 -17.63 -1.94
CA GLU A 140 -16.18 -16.57 -1.59
C GLU A 140 -14.85 -17.15 -1.09
N LEU A 141 -14.86 -18.26 -0.34
CA LEU A 141 -13.63 -18.96 0.04
C LEU A 141 -12.86 -19.45 -1.17
N ASP A 142 -13.52 -20.08 -2.14
CA ASP A 142 -12.89 -20.54 -3.38
C ASP A 142 -12.30 -19.37 -4.18
N LEU A 143 -13.00 -18.23 -4.24
CA LEU A 143 -12.49 -17.00 -4.85
C LEU A 143 -11.21 -16.51 -4.16
N LEU A 144 -11.18 -16.48 -2.82
CA LEU A 144 -10.00 -16.05 -2.06
C LEU A 144 -8.81 -17.00 -2.26
N VAL A 145 -9.05 -18.31 -2.34
CA VAL A 145 -8.01 -19.31 -2.66
C VAL A 145 -7.47 -19.11 -4.07
N LYS A 146 -8.36 -18.96 -5.07
CA LYS A 146 -7.97 -18.76 -6.48
C LYS A 146 -7.16 -17.50 -6.70
N ARG A 147 -7.40 -16.45 -5.91
CA ARG A 147 -6.61 -15.22 -5.92
C ARG A 147 -5.31 -15.31 -5.12
N GLY A 148 -5.05 -16.43 -4.46
CA GLY A 148 -3.86 -16.63 -3.63
C GLY A 148 -3.84 -15.79 -2.35
N LEU A 149 -5.00 -15.30 -1.92
CA LEU A 149 -5.14 -14.49 -0.69
C LEU A 149 -5.17 -15.37 0.56
N ILE A 150 -5.65 -16.61 0.42
CA ILE A 150 -5.64 -17.64 1.46
C ILE A 150 -5.11 -18.96 0.91
N LEU A 151 -4.62 -19.83 1.79
CA LEU A 151 -4.15 -21.17 1.47
C LEU A 151 -4.88 -22.22 2.29
N VAL A 152 -5.24 -23.31 1.62
CA VAL A 152 -5.80 -24.50 2.28
C VAL A 152 -4.65 -25.38 2.78
N LYS A 153 -4.67 -25.73 4.06
CA LYS A 153 -3.76 -26.66 4.72
C LYS A 153 -4.53 -27.93 5.11
N GLN A 154 -3.82 -29.03 5.37
CA GLN A 154 -4.44 -30.30 5.78
C GLN A 154 -5.34 -30.17 7.02
N ASP A 155 -5.01 -29.24 7.94
CA ASP A 155 -5.74 -29.05 9.20
C ASP A 155 -6.43 -27.68 9.31
N GLY A 156 -6.51 -26.89 8.23
CA GLY A 156 -7.11 -25.56 8.33
C GLY A 156 -6.96 -24.67 7.10
N LEU A 157 -7.34 -23.41 7.27
CA LEU A 157 -7.22 -22.34 6.29
C LEU A 157 -6.28 -21.27 6.84
N GLY A 158 -5.30 -20.83 6.05
CA GLY A 158 -4.33 -19.82 6.44
C GLY A 158 -4.38 -18.59 5.55
N PHE A 159 -4.12 -17.42 6.11
CA PHE A 159 -3.93 -16.20 5.35
C PHE A 159 -2.54 -16.18 4.70
N LEU A 160 -2.49 -15.93 3.38
CA LEU A 160 -1.24 -15.68 2.69
C LEU A 160 -1.05 -14.18 2.54
N SER A 161 -0.39 -13.58 3.52
CA SER A 161 0.13 -12.24 3.35
C SER A 161 1.63 -12.24 3.20
N HIS A 162 2.09 -11.86 2.01
CA HIS A 162 3.40 -11.22 1.87
C HIS A 162 3.41 -9.82 2.48
N VAL A 163 2.24 -9.27 2.83
CA VAL A 163 2.06 -7.96 3.46
C VAL A 163 1.69 -8.16 4.92
N ARG A 164 2.62 -7.96 5.85
CA ARG A 164 2.24 -7.83 7.27
C ARG A 164 1.37 -6.57 7.41
N PHE A 165 0.06 -6.72 7.29
CA PHE A 165 -0.88 -5.68 7.66
C PHE A 165 -0.73 -5.45 9.16
N THR A 166 -0.57 -4.19 9.51
CA THR A 166 0.26 -3.83 10.64
C THR A 166 -0.37 -4.07 11.98
N SER A 167 0.50 -4.23 12.95
CA SER A 167 0.13 -4.08 14.34
C SER A 167 -0.50 -2.69 14.56
N PRO A 168 -1.44 -2.58 15.50
CA PRO A 168 -1.86 -1.32 16.11
C PRO A 168 -0.74 -0.28 16.26
N GLY A 169 -0.92 0.92 15.69
CA GLY A 169 0.01 2.05 15.87
C GLY A 169 1.32 1.94 15.09
N ASP A 170 1.32 1.26 13.95
CA ASP A 170 2.51 1.19 13.10
C ASP A 170 2.70 2.51 12.36
N VAL A 171 3.56 3.34 12.95
CA VAL A 171 3.89 4.67 12.47
C VAL A 171 4.35 4.68 11.01
N ARG A 172 4.88 3.57 10.47
CA ARG A 172 5.40 3.51 9.09
C ARG A 172 4.40 3.92 8.03
N TYR A 173 3.09 3.78 8.27
CA TYR A 173 2.06 4.19 7.30
C TYR A 173 1.75 5.69 7.34
N ASP A 174 2.07 6.39 8.44
CA ASP A 174 1.94 7.84 8.53
C ASP A 174 3.10 8.52 7.76
N LEU A 175 2.99 8.57 6.43
CA LEU A 175 3.96 9.26 5.59
C LEU A 175 4.14 10.73 5.98
N GLY A 176 3.09 11.39 6.46
CA GLY A 176 3.10 12.78 6.89
C GLY A 176 4.12 13.04 8.01
N SER A 177 4.32 12.07 8.90
CA SER A 177 5.33 12.14 9.96
C SER A 177 6.78 12.05 9.45
N PHE A 178 7.01 11.42 8.29
CA PHE A 178 8.35 11.19 7.74
C PHE A 178 8.74 12.13 6.62
N LEU A 179 7.79 12.74 5.91
CA LEU A 179 8.06 13.46 4.67
C LEU A 179 7.90 14.97 4.82
N GLU A 180 8.78 15.74 4.17
CA GLU A 180 8.66 17.19 4.12
C GLU A 180 7.55 17.63 3.15
N VAL A 181 6.82 18.70 3.50
CA VAL A 181 5.66 19.22 2.77
C VAL A 181 5.90 20.67 2.35
N PHE A 182 5.57 21.05 1.10
CA PHE A 182 5.74 22.43 0.59
C PHE A 182 4.42 23.20 0.33
N GLY A 183 3.26 22.58 0.54
CA GLY A 183 2.01 23.32 0.78
C GLY A 183 1.28 23.97 -0.41
N SER A 184 1.76 23.92 -1.66
CA SER A 184 0.88 24.31 -2.79
C SER A 184 1.09 23.51 -4.08
N ARG A 185 -0.03 23.22 -4.76
CA ARG A 185 -0.13 22.47 -6.03
C ARG A 185 0.32 23.27 -7.24
N GLU A 186 0.39 24.60 -7.12
CA GLU A 186 0.67 25.54 -8.22
C GLU A 186 2.05 25.36 -8.86
N THR A 187 2.93 24.59 -8.24
CA THR A 187 4.30 24.31 -8.69
C THR A 187 4.45 22.95 -9.40
N MET A 188 3.36 22.20 -9.62
CA MET A 188 3.42 20.85 -10.19
C MET A 188 3.24 20.84 -11.71
N ASP A 189 4.30 20.49 -12.45
CA ASP A 189 4.26 20.40 -13.92
C ASP A 189 3.43 19.21 -14.44
N PHE A 190 3.37 18.11 -13.70
CA PHE A 190 2.62 16.91 -14.07
C PHE A 190 1.97 16.26 -12.86
N VAL A 191 0.67 15.97 -12.97
CA VAL A 191 -0.10 15.23 -11.99
C VAL A 191 -0.73 14.02 -12.67
N ALA A 192 -0.50 12.83 -12.13
CA ALA A 192 -1.12 11.61 -12.63
C ALA A 192 -2.65 11.65 -12.41
N PRO A 193 -3.46 11.03 -13.29
CA PRO A 193 -4.90 11.07 -13.16
C PRO A 193 -5.35 10.26 -11.94
N ILE A 194 -6.44 10.71 -11.32
CA ILE A 194 -7.22 9.94 -10.34
C ILE A 194 -8.06 8.94 -11.13
N LEU A 195 -7.89 7.64 -10.88
CA LEU A 195 -8.64 6.57 -11.54
C LEU A 195 -9.60 5.85 -10.60
N ASN A 196 -9.43 6.04 -9.29
CA ASN A 196 -10.24 5.40 -8.25
C ASN A 196 -10.74 6.46 -7.30
N GLU A 197 -12.05 6.43 -7.01
CA GLU A 197 -12.68 7.39 -6.11
C GLU A 197 -12.27 7.11 -4.65
N PRO A 198 -11.87 8.14 -3.88
CA PRO A 198 -11.42 7.91 -2.51
C PRO A 198 -12.45 7.23 -1.60
N GLY A 199 -13.75 7.50 -1.83
CA GLY A 199 -14.85 6.92 -1.05
C GLY A 199 -15.00 5.41 -1.26
N ASP A 200 -14.85 4.93 -2.49
CA ASP A 200 -14.94 3.50 -2.82
C ASP A 200 -13.80 2.73 -2.14
N LEU A 201 -12.59 3.29 -2.19
CA LEU A 201 -11.42 2.69 -1.55
C LEU A 201 -11.52 2.68 -0.02
N LEU A 202 -12.14 3.71 0.58
CA LEU A 202 -12.42 3.71 2.01
C LEU A 202 -13.33 2.53 2.39
N GLY A 203 -14.38 2.27 1.60
CA GLY A 203 -15.29 1.14 1.82
C GLY A 203 -14.58 -0.22 1.75
N VAL A 204 -13.66 -0.39 0.80
CA VAL A 204 -12.83 -1.60 0.70
C VAL A 204 -11.92 -1.74 1.92
N LEU A 205 -11.21 -0.67 2.30
CA LEU A 205 -10.28 -0.67 3.43
C LEU A 205 -10.96 -0.98 4.76
N THR A 206 -12.10 -0.33 5.05
CA THR A 206 -12.85 -0.56 6.30
C THR A 206 -13.42 -1.97 6.36
N SER A 207 -13.91 -2.49 5.23
CA SER A 207 -14.42 -3.86 5.13
C SER A 207 -13.32 -4.91 5.36
N VAL A 208 -12.18 -4.76 4.67
CA VAL A 208 -11.11 -5.76 4.72
C VAL A 208 -10.32 -5.74 6.04
N LEU A 209 -10.25 -4.58 6.71
CA LEU A 209 -9.55 -4.44 8.00
C LEU A 209 -10.48 -4.57 9.20
N GLY A 210 -11.80 -4.66 8.97
CA GLY A 210 -12.82 -4.71 10.03
C GLY A 210 -12.68 -3.52 10.97
N CYS A 211 -12.57 -2.32 10.41
CA CYS A 211 -12.31 -1.09 11.15
C CYS A 211 -13.24 0.03 10.70
N GLU A 212 -13.33 1.08 11.51
CA GLU A 212 -13.91 2.34 11.09
C GLU A 212 -12.85 3.19 10.42
N GLY A 213 -13.26 4.14 9.59
CA GLY A 213 -12.32 5.07 9.01
C GLY A 213 -12.98 6.21 8.27
N PHE A 214 -12.19 7.22 7.97
CA PHE A 214 -12.61 8.34 7.17
C PHE A 214 -11.49 8.78 6.23
N PHE A 215 -11.89 9.31 5.09
CA PHE A 215 -11.00 9.98 4.16
C PHE A 215 -10.62 11.35 4.74
N GLU A 216 -9.32 11.62 4.82
CA GLU A 216 -8.80 12.88 5.34
C GLU A 216 -8.62 13.91 4.21
N GLU A 217 -7.82 13.55 3.21
CA GLU A 217 -7.43 14.46 2.13
C GLU A 217 -6.73 13.72 0.99
N ILE A 218 -6.57 14.39 -0.16
CA ILE A 218 -5.63 13.98 -1.21
C ILE A 218 -4.30 14.70 -0.95
N VAL A 219 -3.23 13.91 -0.90
CA VAL A 219 -1.85 14.37 -0.88
C VAL A 219 -1.15 14.00 -2.18
N TYR A 220 -0.20 14.81 -2.62
CA TYR A 220 0.53 14.59 -3.86
C TYR A 220 1.95 14.12 -3.57
N LEU A 221 2.26 12.89 -3.99
CA LEU A 221 3.56 12.24 -3.75
C LEU A 221 4.44 12.33 -5.01
N PRO A 222 5.66 12.88 -4.94
CA PRO A 222 6.53 13.05 -6.09
C PRO A 222 7.10 11.71 -6.58
N PHE A 223 7.18 11.60 -7.90
CA PHE A 223 7.84 10.51 -8.59
C PHE A 223 8.60 11.02 -9.81
N TYR A 224 9.65 10.29 -10.20
CA TYR A 224 10.30 10.48 -11.50
C TYR A 224 9.86 9.38 -12.45
N GLN A 225 9.51 9.76 -13.67
CA GLN A 225 9.25 8.82 -14.76
C GLN A 225 10.37 8.90 -15.78
N CYS A 226 11.02 7.77 -16.01
CA CYS A 226 12.06 7.60 -17.01
C CYS A 226 11.48 6.91 -18.25
N LYS A 227 11.70 7.50 -19.41
CA LYS A 227 11.45 6.90 -20.72
C LYS A 227 12.75 6.29 -21.22
N TYR A 228 12.73 4.98 -21.47
CA TYR A 228 13.83 4.25 -22.10
C TYR A 228 13.50 3.96 -23.57
N ARG A 229 14.52 3.99 -24.42
CA ARG A 229 14.44 3.56 -25.81
C ARG A 229 15.38 2.39 -26.06
N LYS A 230 14.86 1.28 -26.58
CA LYS A 230 15.64 0.11 -26.99
C LYS A 230 15.20 -0.32 -28.38
N ALA A 231 16.05 -0.11 -29.38
CA ALA A 231 15.69 -0.27 -30.79
C ALA A 231 14.38 0.49 -31.10
N GLU A 232 13.33 -0.22 -31.56
CA GLU A 232 12.02 0.34 -31.87
C GLU A 232 11.03 0.34 -30.69
N SER A 233 11.43 -0.17 -29.52
CA SER A 233 10.56 -0.25 -28.34
C SER A 233 10.83 0.87 -27.34
N VAL A 234 9.74 1.36 -26.73
CA VAL A 234 9.74 2.37 -25.67
C VAL A 234 9.23 1.74 -24.39
N TYR A 235 9.92 1.98 -23.28
CA TYR A 235 9.54 1.49 -21.96
C TYR A 235 9.57 2.62 -20.95
N PHE A 236 8.68 2.56 -19.96
CA PHE A 236 8.64 3.54 -18.88
C PHE A 236 8.94 2.87 -17.53
N GLU A 237 9.66 3.59 -16.68
CA GLU A 237 9.89 3.20 -15.29
C GLU A 237 9.61 4.36 -14.37
N ARG A 238 9.06 4.09 -13.19
CA ARG A 238 8.81 5.07 -12.15
C ARG A 238 9.74 4.87 -10.95
N LEU A 239 10.15 5.98 -10.36
CA LEU A 239 10.88 6.05 -9.10
C LEU A 239 10.15 7.01 -8.16
N LEU A 240 9.55 6.48 -7.09
CA LEU A 240 9.04 7.32 -6.00
C LEU A 240 10.21 7.93 -5.25
N SER A 241 10.15 9.24 -5.01
CA SER A 241 11.30 9.97 -4.47
C SER A 241 10.86 11.19 -3.69
N ALA A 242 10.39 10.97 -2.45
CA ALA A 242 10.02 12.03 -1.54
C ALA A 242 11.14 12.34 -0.54
N LYS A 243 11.29 13.62 -0.19
CA LYS A 243 12.26 14.13 0.77
C LYS A 243 11.79 13.76 2.18
N LEU A 244 12.64 13.00 2.87
CA LEU A 244 12.46 12.70 4.27
C LEU A 244 12.69 13.98 5.08
N ARG A 245 11.91 14.17 6.14
CA ARG A 245 12.24 15.13 7.20
C ARG A 245 13.59 14.72 7.79
N GLY A 246 14.45 15.70 8.03
CA GLY A 246 15.67 15.46 8.80
C GLY A 246 15.30 14.82 10.14
N GLU A 247 15.98 13.72 10.50
CA GLU A 247 16.10 13.35 11.91
C GLU A 247 17.00 14.43 12.53
N ASP A 248 16.43 15.60 12.88
CA ASP A 248 17.09 16.48 13.84
C ASP A 248 17.17 15.67 15.13
N GLY A 249 18.39 15.27 15.50
CA GLY A 249 18.69 14.54 16.72
C GLY A 249 18.44 15.35 17.99
#